data_AF-A0A2E2VF72-F1
#
_entry.id   AF-A0A2E2VF72-F1
#
_cell.length_a   1.000
_cell.length_b   1.000
_cell.length_c   1.000
_cell.angle_alpha   90.00
_cell.angle_beta   90.00
_cell.angle_gamma   90.00
#
_symmetry.space_group_name_H-M   'P 1'
#
loop_
_entity.id
_entity.type
_entity.pdbx_description
1 polymer ?
#
loop_
_entity_poly.entity_id
_entity_poly.type
_entity_poly.pdbx_seq_one_letter_code
_entity_poly.pdbx_strand_id
1 'polypeptide(L)'
;MRSHWLAVLLVFFAAPSLAEAETYRISGIVTYSDGTTVNYNDVEIVCQSQEYDCHPFRGTESNTDMYGRFTLDLDVEEYHDGAELILNVRNENFSHIIDISEMRNSSQNFVTNDMQLLQNRPPPPIFSGFTCGLIILSLAFGMVIVRTATRLMTPMGRAEFVGYRAPRIVDCPECHGRIEQHRLISHLIVEHEIEPLEAGEIAGIVFSKIEMK
;
A
#
# COMPACT_ATOMS: atom_id res chain seq x y z
N MET A 1 -51.25 39.22 20.88
CA MET A 1 -50.44 39.70 19.73
C MET A 1 -49.04 39.06 19.66
N ARG A 2 -48.29 38.89 20.76
CA ARG A 2 -46.93 38.26 20.75
C ARG A 2 -46.91 36.76 20.41
N SER A 3 -47.96 36.00 20.76
CA SER A 3 -48.05 34.55 20.48
C SER A 3 -48.21 34.24 18.99
N HIS A 4 -48.97 35.07 18.24
CA HIS A 4 -49.16 34.86 16.80
C HIS A 4 -47.88 35.14 15.99
N TRP A 5 -47.03 36.05 16.44
CA TRP A 5 -45.72 36.31 15.81
C TRP A 5 -44.75 35.14 15.95
N LEU A 6 -44.76 34.46 17.10
CA LEU A 6 -43.94 33.27 17.33
C LEU A 6 -44.41 32.08 16.48
N ALA A 7 -45.74 31.91 16.33
CA ALA A 7 -46.29 30.85 15.48
C ALA A 7 -45.97 31.04 13.99
N VAL A 8 -46.00 32.28 13.49
CA VAL A 8 -45.67 32.59 12.09
C VAL A 8 -44.17 32.37 11.81
N LEU A 9 -43.29 32.73 12.76
CA LEU A 9 -41.84 32.51 12.63
C LEU A 9 -41.47 31.02 12.65
N LEU A 10 -42.20 30.21 13.42
CA LEU A 10 -42.00 28.76 13.50
C LEU A 10 -42.44 28.03 12.23
N VAL A 11 -43.52 28.48 11.58
CA VAL A 11 -43.99 27.92 10.31
C VAL A 11 -43.02 28.26 9.16
N PHE A 12 -42.40 29.44 9.19
CA PHE A 12 -41.42 29.85 8.19
C PHE A 12 -40.07 29.11 8.32
N PHE A 13 -39.68 28.71 9.53
CA PHE A 13 -38.46 27.92 9.77
C PHE A 13 -38.65 26.40 9.60
N ALA A 14 -39.90 25.90 9.70
CA ALA A 14 -40.21 24.47 9.64
C ALA A 14 -40.60 23.96 8.24
N ALA A 15 -40.65 24.84 7.24
CA ALA A 15 -40.74 24.46 5.84
C ALA A 15 -39.36 24.63 5.19
N PRO A 16 -38.40 23.69 5.37
CA PRO A 16 -37.36 23.58 4.36
C PRO A 16 -38.11 23.35 3.05
N SER A 17 -37.91 24.24 2.09
CA SER A 17 -38.39 24.07 0.73
C SER A 17 -38.10 22.64 0.30
N LEU A 18 -39.16 21.86 0.07
CA LEU A 18 -39.11 20.63 -0.72
C LEU A 18 -38.83 21.05 -2.17
N ALA A 19 -37.67 21.67 -2.39
CA ALA A 19 -37.07 21.77 -3.70
C ALA A 19 -36.38 20.42 -3.89
N GLU A 20 -37.15 19.44 -4.34
CA GLU A 20 -36.59 18.22 -4.92
C GLU A 20 -35.96 18.67 -6.25
N ALA A 21 -34.72 19.15 -6.17
CA ALA A 21 -33.92 19.38 -7.37
C ALA A 21 -33.70 17.99 -7.99
N GLU A 22 -34.46 17.66 -9.02
CA GLU A 22 -34.31 16.42 -9.76
C GLU A 22 -32.96 16.45 -10.46
N THR A 23 -31.95 15.86 -9.84
CA THR A 23 -30.59 15.78 -10.40
C THR A 23 -30.61 14.92 -11.65
N TYR A 24 -30.13 15.48 -12.76
CA TYR A 24 -30.00 14.76 -14.01
C TYR A 24 -28.78 13.84 -13.98
N ARG A 25 -28.97 12.54 -14.21
CA ARG A 25 -27.89 11.54 -14.11
C ARG A 25 -27.58 10.92 -15.46
N ILE A 26 -26.33 11.00 -15.86
CA ILE A 26 -25.78 10.30 -17.04
C ILE A 26 -24.95 9.13 -16.52
N SER A 27 -25.22 7.91 -16.97
CA SER A 27 -24.36 6.76 -16.66
C SER A 27 -24.09 5.94 -17.91
N GLY A 28 -22.97 5.23 -17.95
CA GLY A 28 -22.64 4.35 -19.06
C GLY A 28 -21.34 3.63 -18.82
N ILE A 29 -20.90 2.87 -19.81
CA ILE A 29 -19.64 2.15 -19.81
C ILE A 29 -18.74 2.72 -20.90
N VAL A 30 -17.48 2.99 -20.53
CA VAL A 30 -16.45 3.39 -21.49
C VAL A 30 -15.58 2.19 -21.85
N THR A 31 -15.45 1.93 -23.15
CA THR A 31 -14.63 0.84 -23.69
C THR A 31 -13.61 1.35 -24.69
N TYR A 32 -12.50 0.64 -24.86
CA TYR A 32 -11.56 0.84 -25.96
C TYR A 32 -12.10 0.20 -27.25
N SER A 33 -11.43 0.46 -28.36
CA SER A 33 -11.76 -0.11 -29.69
C SER A 33 -11.80 -1.65 -29.71
N ASP A 34 -11.05 -2.30 -28.81
CA ASP A 34 -10.99 -3.75 -28.64
C ASP A 34 -12.09 -4.32 -27.72
N GLY A 35 -12.97 -3.46 -27.21
CA GLY A 35 -14.06 -3.80 -26.28
C GLY A 35 -13.63 -3.95 -24.83
N THR A 36 -12.36 -3.73 -24.50
CA THR A 36 -11.90 -3.73 -23.09
C THR A 36 -12.33 -2.46 -22.38
N THR A 37 -12.55 -2.53 -21.07
CA THR A 37 -13.07 -1.38 -20.30
C THR A 37 -11.97 -0.36 -20.00
N VAL A 38 -12.35 0.92 -20.04
CA VAL A 38 -11.48 2.05 -19.71
C VAL A 38 -11.61 2.34 -18.22
N ASN A 39 -10.70 1.80 -17.42
CA ASN A 39 -10.79 1.86 -15.96
C ASN A 39 -9.99 3.03 -15.37
N TYR A 40 -10.50 3.65 -14.32
CA TYR A 40 -9.84 4.71 -13.56
C TYR A 40 -9.43 5.93 -14.40
N ASN A 41 -10.24 6.33 -15.36
CA ASN A 41 -10.02 7.54 -16.16
C ASN A 41 -11.16 8.54 -15.94
N ASP A 42 -10.84 9.81 -16.11
CA ASP A 42 -11.81 10.89 -15.95
C ASP A 42 -12.68 11.02 -17.20
N VAL A 43 -13.98 11.19 -16.95
CA VAL A 43 -15.01 11.58 -17.90
C VAL A 43 -15.40 13.00 -17.53
N GLU A 44 -14.99 13.97 -18.35
CA GLU A 44 -15.18 15.39 -18.10
C GLU A 44 -16.18 15.99 -19.08
N ILE A 45 -17.03 16.91 -18.63
CA ILE A 45 -17.86 17.72 -19.53
C ILE A 45 -17.06 18.91 -20.03
N VAL A 46 -16.87 18.93 -21.35
CA VAL A 46 -16.28 20.03 -22.11
C VAL A 46 -17.39 20.74 -22.88
N CYS A 47 -17.31 22.07 -22.95
CA CYS A 47 -18.26 22.88 -23.70
C CYS A 47 -17.58 23.59 -24.85
N GLN A 48 -18.26 23.69 -25.99
CA GLN A 48 -17.82 24.54 -27.08
C GLN A 48 -17.95 26.01 -26.67
N SER A 49 -17.13 26.90 -27.25
CA SER A 49 -17.11 28.32 -26.89
C SER A 49 -18.38 29.09 -27.25
N GLN A 50 -19.26 28.51 -28.07
CA GLN A 50 -20.47 29.15 -28.59
C GLN A 50 -21.76 28.57 -27.96
N GLU A 51 -21.64 27.59 -27.06
CA GLU A 51 -22.76 26.90 -26.43
C GLU A 51 -22.98 27.44 -25.01
N TYR A 52 -23.95 28.35 -24.86
CA TYR A 52 -24.21 28.99 -23.56
C TYR A 52 -24.87 28.05 -22.56
N ASP A 53 -25.68 27.11 -23.06
CA ASP A 53 -26.46 26.20 -22.22
C ASP A 53 -25.58 25.11 -21.60
N CYS A 54 -24.38 24.85 -22.15
CA CYS A 54 -23.42 23.91 -21.58
C CYS A 54 -22.56 24.53 -20.46
N HIS A 55 -22.33 25.85 -20.48
CA HIS A 55 -21.37 26.51 -19.58
C HIS A 55 -21.53 26.20 -18.08
N PRO A 56 -22.75 26.07 -17.52
CA PRO A 56 -22.93 25.69 -16.11
C PRO A 56 -22.32 24.34 -15.73
N PHE A 57 -22.19 23.41 -16.69
CA PHE A 57 -21.72 22.04 -16.46
C PHE A 57 -20.23 21.85 -16.73
N ARG A 58 -19.54 22.90 -17.18
CA ARG A 58 -18.13 22.81 -17.57
C ARG A 58 -17.24 22.46 -16.37
N GLY A 59 -16.39 21.45 -16.56
CA GLY A 59 -15.46 20.99 -15.52
C GLY A 59 -16.09 20.04 -14.50
N THR A 60 -17.35 19.65 -14.70
CA THR A 60 -17.92 18.49 -13.99
C THR A 60 -17.25 17.24 -14.52
N GLU A 61 -16.71 16.43 -13.62
CA GLU A 61 -15.98 15.20 -13.95
C GLU A 61 -16.42 14.03 -13.07
N SER A 62 -16.32 12.82 -13.61
CA SER A 62 -16.47 11.56 -12.89
C SER A 62 -15.40 10.59 -13.33
N ASN A 63 -14.85 9.83 -12.38
CA ASN A 63 -13.89 8.79 -12.69
C ASN A 63 -14.60 7.46 -13.02
N THR A 64 -14.08 6.71 -13.99
CA THR A 64 -14.59 5.37 -14.31
C THR A 64 -14.16 4.33 -13.29
N ASP A 65 -15.07 3.41 -12.94
CA ASP A 65 -14.77 2.33 -12.00
C ASP A 65 -13.92 1.20 -12.62
N MET A 66 -13.74 0.11 -11.88
CA MET A 66 -12.98 -1.07 -12.35
C MET A 66 -13.59 -1.79 -13.56
N TYR A 67 -14.86 -1.51 -13.85
CA TYR A 67 -15.63 -2.05 -14.97
C TYR A 67 -15.83 -1.01 -16.09
N GLY A 68 -15.17 0.15 -15.99
CA GLY A 68 -15.31 1.25 -16.94
C GLY A 68 -16.63 2.02 -16.83
N ARG A 69 -17.41 1.82 -15.76
CA ARG A 69 -18.67 2.53 -15.55
C ARG A 69 -18.42 3.92 -14.97
N PHE A 70 -19.14 4.91 -15.46
CA PHE A 70 -19.14 6.27 -14.90
C PHE A 70 -20.57 6.73 -14.56
N THR A 71 -20.69 7.73 -13.70
CA THR A 71 -21.95 8.41 -13.40
C THR A 71 -21.68 9.89 -13.19
N LEU A 72 -22.27 10.74 -14.03
CA LEU A 72 -22.24 12.19 -13.89
C LEU A 72 -23.59 12.65 -13.34
N ASP A 73 -23.55 13.44 -12.27
CA ASP A 73 -24.73 14.04 -11.65
C ASP A 73 -24.72 15.56 -11.97
N LEU A 74 -25.76 16.03 -12.66
CA LEU A 74 -25.89 17.40 -13.16
C LEU A 74 -27.13 18.07 -12.56
N ASP A 75 -27.00 19.35 -12.23
CA ASP A 75 -28.13 20.17 -11.78
C ASP A 75 -28.77 20.85 -13.01
N VAL A 76 -29.71 20.16 -13.63
CA VAL A 76 -30.31 20.55 -14.92
C VAL A 76 -31.71 21.10 -14.70
N GLU A 77 -31.94 22.31 -15.21
CA GLU A 77 -33.27 22.94 -15.26
C GLU A 77 -33.97 22.68 -16.60
N GLU A 78 -35.30 22.86 -16.65
CA GLU A 78 -36.13 22.57 -17.84
C GLU A 78 -35.69 23.29 -19.12
N TYR A 79 -35.05 24.46 -19.03
CA TYR A 79 -34.58 25.20 -20.21
C TYR A 79 -33.33 24.60 -20.86
N HIS A 80 -32.63 23.68 -20.18
CA HIS A 80 -31.48 22.96 -20.73
C HIS A 80 -31.89 21.71 -21.51
N ASP A 81 -33.18 21.38 -21.57
CA ASP A 81 -33.67 20.22 -22.32
C ASP A 81 -33.36 20.40 -23.82
N GLY A 82 -32.67 19.41 -24.40
CA GLY A 82 -32.16 19.45 -25.77
C GLY A 82 -30.76 20.07 -25.93
N ALA A 83 -30.11 20.55 -24.86
CA ALA A 83 -28.75 21.07 -24.94
C ALA A 83 -27.73 19.94 -25.20
N GLU A 84 -26.71 20.23 -26.00
CA GLU A 84 -25.62 19.30 -26.29
C GLU A 84 -24.45 19.47 -25.32
N LEU A 85 -24.08 18.38 -24.65
CA LEU A 85 -22.89 18.25 -23.82
C LEU A 85 -21.83 17.46 -24.59
N ILE A 86 -20.57 17.84 -24.44
CA ILE A 86 -19.44 17.05 -24.96
C ILE A 86 -18.74 16.36 -23.79
N LEU A 87 -18.83 15.04 -23.74
CA LEU A 87 -18.09 14.20 -22.79
C LEU A 87 -16.70 13.95 -23.36
N ASN A 88 -15.66 14.38 -22.65
CA ASN A 88 -14.27 14.08 -22.98
C ASN A 88 -13.79 12.91 -22.14
N VAL A 89 -13.26 11.89 -22.80
CA VAL A 89 -12.56 10.78 -22.15
C VAL A 89 -11.25 10.53 -22.88
N ARG A 90 -10.12 10.68 -22.18
CA ARG A 90 -8.78 10.47 -22.76
C ARG A 90 -8.57 11.22 -24.09
N ASN A 91 -8.97 12.49 -24.14
CA ASN A 91 -8.88 13.37 -25.32
C ASN A 91 -9.79 12.99 -26.51
N GLU A 92 -10.75 12.09 -26.33
CA GLU A 92 -11.80 11.81 -27.30
C GLU A 92 -13.12 12.43 -26.84
N ASN A 93 -13.88 12.98 -27.79
CA ASN A 93 -15.11 13.73 -27.52
C ASN A 93 -16.33 12.92 -27.96
N PHE A 94 -17.33 12.84 -27.09
CA PHE A 94 -18.61 12.18 -27.33
C PHE A 94 -19.75 13.16 -27.07
N SER A 95 -20.73 13.19 -27.97
CA SER A 95 -21.90 14.04 -27.84
C SER A 95 -22.95 13.36 -26.95
N HIS A 96 -23.54 14.13 -26.04
CA HIS A 96 -24.67 13.74 -25.21
C HIS A 96 -25.72 14.85 -25.25
N ILE A 97 -26.95 14.51 -25.62
CA ILE A 97 -28.05 15.48 -25.61
C ILE A 97 -28.82 15.31 -24.30
N ILE A 98 -29.04 16.41 -23.58
CA ILE A 98 -29.87 16.40 -22.38
C ILE A 98 -31.31 16.10 -22.81
N ASP A 99 -31.85 14.98 -22.36
CA ASP A 99 -33.27 14.63 -22.49
C ASP A 99 -33.84 14.33 -21.10
N ILE A 100 -34.51 15.32 -20.51
CA ILE A 100 -35.10 15.22 -19.16
C ILE A 100 -36.27 14.23 -19.16
N SER A 101 -36.99 14.14 -20.28
CA SER A 101 -38.13 13.24 -20.43
C SER A 101 -37.69 11.78 -20.46
N GLU A 102 -36.58 11.48 -21.14
CA GLU A 102 -35.97 10.15 -21.15
C GLU A 102 -35.56 9.72 -19.75
N MET A 103 -34.91 10.60 -18.99
CA MET A 103 -34.52 10.29 -17.61
C MET A 103 -35.74 10.00 -16.72
N ARG A 104 -36.78 10.84 -16.78
CA ARG A 104 -38.00 10.67 -15.97
C ARG A 104 -38.76 9.40 -16.32
N ASN A 105 -38.70 8.96 -17.58
CA ASN A 105 -39.32 7.73 -18.05
C ASN A 105 -38.44 6.49 -17.83
N SER A 106 -37.15 6.67 -17.56
CA SER A 106 -36.21 5.60 -17.24
C SER A 106 -36.55 4.98 -15.89
N SER A 107 -36.62 3.65 -15.84
CA SER A 107 -36.87 2.92 -14.58
C SER A 107 -35.76 3.08 -13.54
N GLN A 108 -34.60 3.60 -13.95
CA GLN A 108 -33.39 3.68 -13.13
C GLN A 108 -33.01 5.13 -12.79
N ASN A 109 -33.80 6.13 -13.21
CA ASN A 109 -33.54 7.56 -13.01
C ASN A 109 -32.16 8.03 -13.52
N PHE A 110 -31.67 7.43 -14.60
CA PHE A 110 -30.49 7.90 -15.34
C PHE A 110 -30.67 7.64 -16.84
N VAL A 111 -29.95 8.42 -17.64
CA VAL A 111 -29.82 8.25 -19.08
C VAL A 111 -28.55 7.46 -19.38
N THR A 112 -28.67 6.43 -20.22
CA THR A 112 -27.55 5.56 -20.56
C THR A 112 -26.76 6.11 -21.74
N ASN A 113 -25.45 6.35 -21.57
CA ASN A 113 -24.56 6.78 -22.64
C ASN A 113 -23.26 5.95 -22.62
N ASP A 114 -23.24 4.86 -23.39
CA ASP A 114 -22.07 4.01 -23.56
C ASP A 114 -21.13 4.59 -24.63
N MET A 115 -19.83 4.67 -24.30
CA MET A 115 -18.81 5.27 -25.15
C MET A 115 -17.76 4.24 -25.56
N GLN A 116 -17.40 4.24 -26.84
CA GLN A 116 -16.29 3.44 -27.36
C GLN A 116 -15.21 4.35 -27.91
N LEU A 117 -14.03 4.28 -27.29
CA LEU A 117 -12.85 5.00 -27.72
C LEU A 117 -12.29 4.39 -29.01
N LEU A 118 -11.78 5.25 -29.91
CA LEU A 118 -11.04 4.86 -31.10
C LEU A 118 -9.62 4.39 -30.75
N GLN A 119 -9.04 4.89 -29.66
CA GLN A 119 -7.71 4.49 -29.24
C GLN A 119 -7.65 3.03 -28.76
N ASN A 120 -6.51 2.38 -29.03
CA ASN A 120 -6.23 1.05 -28.49
C ASN A 120 -5.80 1.16 -27.02
N ARG A 121 -6.05 0.09 -26.25
CA ARG A 121 -5.66 -0.01 -24.86
C ARG A 121 -4.14 0.22 -24.68
N PRO A 122 -3.70 1.05 -23.70
CA PRO A 122 -2.29 1.19 -23.39
C PRO A 122 -1.71 -0.15 -22.90
N PRO A 123 -0.44 -0.47 -23.22
CA PRO A 123 0.17 -1.70 -22.76
C PRO A 123 0.17 -1.76 -21.22
N PRO A 124 -0.12 -2.91 -20.61
CA PRO A 124 -0.16 -3.04 -19.16
C PRO A 124 1.21 -2.67 -18.56
N PRO A 125 1.26 -1.96 -17.42
CA PRO A 125 2.50 -1.60 -16.75
C PRO A 125 3.09 -2.83 -16.06
N ILE A 126 3.71 -3.71 -16.83
CA ILE A 126 4.35 -4.95 -16.35
C ILE A 126 5.62 -4.69 -15.52
N PHE A 127 6.11 -3.45 -15.41
CA PHE A 127 7.44 -3.14 -14.86
C PHE A 127 7.48 -2.33 -13.56
N SER A 128 6.36 -1.82 -13.02
CA SER A 128 6.43 -0.96 -11.84
C SER A 128 6.64 -1.74 -10.54
N GLY A 129 5.97 -2.88 -10.36
CA GLY A 129 6.06 -3.68 -9.12
C GLY A 129 7.32 -4.54 -9.01
N PHE A 130 7.72 -5.19 -10.10
CA PHE A 130 8.86 -6.12 -10.10
C PHE A 130 10.19 -5.41 -9.80
N THR A 131 10.36 -4.20 -10.33
CA THR A 131 11.61 -3.43 -10.18
C THR A 131 11.84 -3.03 -8.73
N CYS A 132 10.81 -2.56 -8.03
CA CYS A 132 10.94 -2.16 -6.63
C CYS A 132 11.21 -3.37 -5.72
N GLY A 133 10.50 -4.49 -5.94
CA GLY A 133 10.71 -5.73 -5.19
C GLY A 133 12.13 -6.30 -5.35
N LEU A 134 12.65 -6.31 -6.58
CA LEU A 134 14.01 -6.78 -6.86
C LEU A 134 15.08 -5.88 -6.22
N ILE A 135 14.88 -4.55 -6.23
CA ILE A 135 15.82 -3.61 -5.59
C ILE A 135 15.91 -3.88 -4.08
N ILE A 136 14.77 -3.96 -3.39
CA ILE A 136 14.75 -4.20 -1.93
C ILE A 136 15.39 -5.56 -1.60
N LEU A 137 15.03 -6.61 -2.36
CA LEU A 137 15.57 -7.94 -2.14
C LEU A 137 17.08 -7.98 -2.39
N SER A 138 17.56 -7.33 -3.45
CA SER A 138 19.00 -7.24 -3.77
C SER A 138 19.80 -6.51 -2.68
N LEU A 139 19.26 -5.43 -2.11
CA LEU A 139 19.90 -4.68 -1.02
C LEU A 139 19.97 -5.52 0.26
N ALA A 140 18.89 -6.19 0.62
CA ALA A 140 18.85 -7.05 1.80
C ALA A 140 19.86 -8.21 1.67
N PHE A 141 19.87 -8.91 0.53
CA PHE A 141 20.84 -9.97 0.27
C PHE A 141 22.28 -9.45 0.22
N GLY A 142 22.50 -8.29 -0.41
CA GLY A 142 23.81 -7.63 -0.46
C GLY A 142 24.37 -7.35 0.94
N MET A 143 23.56 -6.82 1.86
CA MET A 143 23.98 -6.59 3.24
C MET A 143 24.34 -7.88 3.97
N VAL A 144 23.57 -8.95 3.78
CA VAL A 144 23.85 -10.26 4.40
C VAL A 144 25.15 -10.85 3.86
N ILE A 145 25.36 -10.81 2.54
CA ILE A 145 26.60 -11.31 1.91
C ILE A 145 27.80 -10.52 2.42
N VAL A 146 27.75 -9.19 2.45
CA VAL A 146 28.86 -8.35 2.94
C VAL A 146 29.16 -8.62 4.42
N ARG A 147 28.13 -8.72 5.28
CA ARG A 147 28.32 -9.06 6.70
C ARG A 147 28.93 -10.45 6.89
N THR A 148 28.53 -11.40 6.06
CA THR A 148 29.03 -12.78 6.14
C THR A 148 30.48 -12.85 5.65
N ALA A 149 30.78 -12.22 4.51
CA ALA A 149 32.13 -12.15 3.96
C ALA A 149 33.10 -11.46 4.94
N THR A 150 32.71 -10.31 5.50
CA THR A 150 33.55 -9.58 6.47
C THR A 150 33.85 -10.38 7.73
N ARG A 151 32.90 -11.18 8.23
CA ARG A 151 33.15 -12.11 9.36
C ARG A 151 34.14 -13.22 8.98
N LEU A 152 33.99 -13.81 7.79
CA LEU A 152 34.86 -14.89 7.29
C LEU A 152 36.29 -14.45 6.94
N MET A 153 36.51 -13.15 6.71
CA MET A 153 37.85 -12.59 6.52
C MET A 153 38.68 -12.60 7.80
N THR A 154 38.04 -12.61 8.98
CA THR A 154 38.76 -12.70 10.25
C THR A 154 39.06 -14.16 10.63
N PRO A 155 40.24 -14.47 11.19
CA PRO A 155 40.58 -15.83 11.60
C PRO A 155 39.64 -16.35 12.70
N MET A 156 39.19 -15.48 13.61
CA MET A 156 38.20 -15.81 14.64
C MET A 156 36.82 -16.10 14.04
N GLY A 157 36.32 -15.26 13.12
CA GLY A 157 35.03 -15.51 12.48
C GLY A 157 35.04 -16.74 11.55
N ARG A 158 36.19 -17.07 10.95
CA ARG A 158 36.38 -18.33 10.22
C ARG A 158 36.37 -19.54 11.15
N ALA A 159 37.04 -19.44 12.30
CA ALA A 159 37.04 -20.48 13.33
C ALA A 159 35.63 -20.72 13.90
N GLU A 160 34.87 -19.66 14.16
CA GLU A 160 33.48 -19.75 14.61
C GLU A 160 32.56 -20.39 13.56
N PHE A 161 32.76 -20.08 12.27
CA PHE A 161 31.96 -20.65 11.18
C PHE A 161 32.20 -22.16 10.97
N VAL A 162 33.40 -22.66 11.27
CA VAL A 162 33.71 -24.11 11.26
C VAL A 162 33.34 -24.80 12.58
N GLY A 163 32.75 -24.08 13.53
CA GLY A 163 32.34 -24.62 14.84
C GLY A 163 33.48 -24.77 15.85
N TYR A 164 34.65 -24.14 15.60
CA TYR A 164 35.75 -24.14 16.56
C TYR A 164 35.41 -23.24 17.75
N ARG A 165 35.30 -23.84 18.93
CA ARG A 165 35.15 -23.14 20.20
C ARG A 165 36.50 -23.18 20.90
N ALA A 166 37.11 -22.00 21.14
CA ALA A 166 38.41 -21.93 21.81
C ALA A 166 38.35 -22.67 23.17
N PRO A 167 39.35 -23.52 23.48
CA PRO A 167 39.38 -24.22 24.76
C PRO A 167 39.46 -23.20 25.89
N ARG A 168 38.66 -23.40 26.94
CA ARG A 168 38.73 -22.56 28.14
C ARG A 168 40.08 -22.76 28.81
N ILE A 169 40.78 -21.66 29.12
CA ILE A 169 42.07 -21.69 29.81
C ILE A 169 41.79 -21.43 31.29
N VAL A 170 42.41 -22.24 32.15
CA VAL A 170 42.30 -22.19 33.61
C VAL A 170 43.70 -22.08 34.21
N ASP A 171 43.82 -21.39 35.34
CA ASP A 171 45.08 -21.30 36.07
C ASP A 171 45.18 -22.46 37.06
N CYS A 172 46.36 -23.10 37.10
CA CYS A 172 46.64 -24.13 38.10
C CYS A 172 46.72 -23.51 39.51
N PRO A 173 46.06 -24.08 40.53
CA PRO A 173 46.20 -23.59 41.90
C PRO A 173 47.61 -23.83 42.48
N GLU A 174 48.34 -24.84 41.98
CA GLU A 174 49.64 -25.24 42.53
C GLU A 174 50.84 -24.52 41.88
N CYS A 175 50.91 -24.48 40.55
CA CYS A 175 52.01 -23.82 39.83
C CYS A 175 51.65 -22.45 39.24
N HIS A 176 50.38 -22.03 39.31
CA HIS A 176 49.86 -20.83 38.62
C HIS A 176 50.12 -20.79 37.11
N GLY A 177 50.36 -21.96 36.50
CA GLY A 177 50.49 -22.11 35.05
C GLY A 177 49.14 -22.02 34.34
N ARG A 178 49.15 -21.48 33.11
CA ARG A 178 47.98 -21.41 32.23
C ARG A 178 47.80 -22.72 31.48
N ILE A 179 46.69 -23.41 31.74
CA ILE A 179 46.44 -24.76 31.22
C ILE A 179 45.06 -24.81 30.58
N GLU A 180 44.89 -25.61 29.54
CA GLU A 180 43.56 -25.88 28.97
C GLU A 180 42.70 -26.65 29.99
N GLN A 181 41.43 -26.27 30.14
CA GLN A 181 40.52 -26.83 31.14
C GLN A 181 40.50 -28.37 31.13
N HIS A 182 40.52 -28.98 29.94
CA HIS A 182 40.50 -30.43 29.77
C HIS A 182 41.81 -31.14 30.18
N ARG A 183 42.92 -30.40 30.35
CA ARG A 183 44.23 -30.94 30.75
C ARG A 183 44.57 -30.67 32.22
N LEU A 184 43.76 -29.90 32.94
CA LEU A 184 44.05 -29.52 34.32
C LEU A 184 44.24 -30.76 35.22
N ILE A 185 43.34 -31.76 35.12
CA ILE A 185 43.42 -32.97 35.93
C ILE A 185 44.71 -33.76 35.62
N SER A 186 45.02 -33.96 34.34
CA SER A 186 46.27 -34.65 33.96
C SER A 186 47.53 -33.90 34.40
N HIS A 187 47.49 -32.58 34.39
CA HIS A 187 48.61 -31.76 34.86
C HIS A 187 48.80 -31.90 36.37
N LEU A 188 47.72 -31.87 37.16
CA LEU A 188 47.78 -32.07 38.62
C LEU A 188 48.31 -33.47 38.99
N ILE A 189 47.95 -34.51 38.25
CA ILE A 189 48.42 -35.87 38.52
C ILE A 189 49.90 -36.04 38.13
N VAL A 190 50.32 -35.50 36.98
CA VAL A 190 51.66 -35.75 36.43
C VAL A 190 52.72 -34.79 36.97
N GLU A 191 52.42 -33.50 37.05
CA GLU A 191 53.40 -32.47 37.42
C GLU A 191 53.41 -32.18 38.93
N HIS A 192 52.29 -32.44 39.61
CA HIS A 192 52.11 -32.19 41.04
C HIS A 192 51.95 -33.47 41.87
N GLU A 193 52.01 -34.65 41.23
CA GLU A 193 51.91 -35.97 41.87
C GLU A 193 50.68 -36.12 42.79
N ILE A 194 49.58 -35.42 42.49
CA ILE A 194 48.34 -35.45 43.28
C ILE A 194 47.53 -36.71 42.95
N GLU A 195 46.93 -37.32 43.96
CA GLU A 195 46.10 -38.52 43.78
C GLU A 195 44.91 -38.21 42.83
N PRO A 196 44.54 -39.12 41.90
CA PRO A 196 43.51 -38.84 40.89
C PRO A 196 42.16 -38.37 41.44
N LEU A 197 41.77 -38.84 42.63
CA LEU A 197 40.52 -38.45 43.28
C LEU A 197 40.58 -36.99 43.76
N GLU A 198 41.66 -36.62 44.43
CA GLU A 198 41.92 -35.26 44.93
C GLU A 198 42.14 -34.27 43.79
N ALA A 199 42.88 -34.66 42.74
CA ALA A 199 43.03 -33.86 41.53
C ALA A 199 41.70 -33.56 40.84
N GLY A 200 40.75 -34.51 40.87
CA GLY A 200 39.39 -34.33 40.37
C GLY A 200 38.58 -33.32 41.19
N GLU A 201 38.71 -33.34 42.52
CA GLU A 201 38.04 -32.40 43.42
C GLU A 201 38.56 -30.98 43.25
N ILE A 202 39.89 -30.81 43.22
CA ILE A 202 40.56 -29.53 42.99
C ILE A 202 40.14 -28.94 41.63
N ALA A 203 40.15 -29.75 40.57
CA ALA A 203 39.69 -29.32 39.25
C ALA A 203 38.20 -28.93 39.25
N GLY A 204 37.34 -29.67 39.98
CA GLY A 204 35.93 -29.35 40.15
C GLY A 204 35.68 -27.99 40.82
N ILE A 205 36.49 -27.64 41.83
CA ILE A 205 36.45 -26.32 42.49
C ILE A 205 36.85 -25.21 41.51
N VAL A 206 37.91 -25.43 40.71
CA VAL A 206 38.34 -24.46 39.69
C VAL A 206 37.28 -24.29 38.60
N PHE A 207 36.65 -25.37 38.14
CA PHE A 207 35.62 -25.31 37.10
C PHE A 207 34.33 -24.64 37.58
N SER A 208 33.87 -24.93 38.80
CA SER A 208 32.66 -24.31 39.36
C SER A 208 32.83 -22.81 39.57
N LYS A 209 34.04 -22.34 39.92
CA LYS A 209 34.36 -20.91 40.05
C LYS A 209 34.28 -20.16 38.72
N ILE A 210 34.47 -20.84 37.59
CA ILE A 210 34.42 -20.26 36.25
C ILE A 210 32.99 -20.17 35.71
N GLU A 211 32.10 -21.08 36.08
CA GLU A 211 30.69 -21.05 35.64
C GLU A 211 29.86 -19.94 36.30
N MET A 212 30.29 -19.42 37.45
CA MET A 212 29.61 -18.33 38.18
C MET A 212 30.00 -16.91 37.71
N LYS A 213 30.78 -16.78 36.64
CA LYS A 213 31.31 -15.50 36.13
C LYS A 213 30.92 -15.27 34.68
#